data_AF-A0A3N5J676-F1
#
_entry.id   AF-A0A3N5J676-F1
#
_cell.length_a   1.000
_cell.length_b   1.000
_cell.length_c   1.000
_cell.angle_alpha   90.00
_cell.angle_beta   90.00
_cell.angle_gamma   90.00
#
_symmetry.space_group_name_H-M   'P 1'
#
loop_
_entity.id
_entity.type
_entity.pdbx_description
1 polymer ?
#
loop_
_entity_poly.entity_id
_entity_poly.type
_entity_poly.pdbx_seq_one_letter_code
_entity_poly.pdbx_strand_id
1 'polypeptide(L)'
;MFLRIQTRIIVLTTLITAAFVAILHVHMWQQKEQALALVRERKQEQAVLFQRAVDVLGKSLRTYAYDYSYWDEMLNFVKAPELDQEWAYQNITTSLPTYGAQYAWVYYTDYSLHFAVGLGSDSIQGDLPIPLDSLKLLTQTERFPRIFVRVQKVLLEICGA
;
A
#
# COMPACT_ATOMS: atom_id res chain seq x y z
N MET A 1 -64.58 -32.19 -26.03
CA MET A 1 -65.03 -31.64 -24.73
C MET A 1 -64.70 -30.15 -24.72
N PHE A 2 -65.65 -29.30 -25.14
CA PHE A 2 -65.43 -27.85 -25.23
C PHE A 2 -65.25 -27.30 -23.80
N LEU A 3 -64.07 -26.76 -23.49
CA LEU A 3 -63.89 -26.02 -22.25
C LEU A 3 -64.90 -24.87 -22.23
N ARG A 4 -65.64 -24.71 -21.12
CA ARG A 4 -66.47 -23.53 -20.87
C ARG A 4 -65.56 -22.30 -21.08
N ILE A 5 -66.08 -21.28 -21.76
CA ILE A 5 -65.33 -20.06 -22.15
C ILE A 5 -64.56 -19.47 -20.96
N GLN A 6 -65.14 -19.54 -19.75
CA GLN A 6 -64.51 -19.16 -18.48
C GLN A 6 -63.16 -19.85 -18.24
N THR A 7 -63.05 -21.16 -18.49
CA THR A 7 -61.82 -21.92 -18.25
C THR A 7 -60.71 -21.54 -19.24
N ARG A 8 -61.07 -21.23 -20.50
CA ARG A 8 -60.10 -20.73 -21.49
C ARG A 8 -59.52 -19.37 -21.08
N ILE A 9 -60.38 -18.46 -20.61
CA ILE A 9 -59.95 -17.14 -20.13
C ILE A 9 -59.03 -17.30 -18.92
N ILE A 10 -59.42 -18.13 -17.93
CA ILE A 10 -58.59 -18.39 -16.74
C ILE A 10 -57.21 -18.93 -17.13
N VAL A 11 -57.13 -19.93 -18.01
CA VAL A 11 -55.86 -20.52 -18.44
C VAL A 11 -54.97 -19.48 -19.15
N LEU A 12 -55.54 -18.68 -20.06
CA LEU A 12 -54.79 -17.64 -20.76
C LEU A 12 -54.27 -16.56 -19.79
N THR A 13 -55.10 -16.12 -18.85
CA THR A 13 -54.70 -15.14 -17.84
C THR A 13 -53.59 -15.70 -16.96
N THR A 14 -53.71 -16.92 -16.44
CA THR A 14 -52.67 -17.56 -15.62
C THR A 14 -51.36 -17.69 -16.37
N LEU A 15 -51.40 -18.04 -17.66
CA LEU A 15 -50.21 -18.21 -18.48
C LEU A 15 -49.49 -16.88 -18.71
N ILE A 16 -50.24 -15.80 -18.98
CA ILE A 16 -49.69 -14.45 -19.11
C ILE A 16 -49.08 -13.98 -17.78
N THR A 17 -49.76 -14.21 -16.66
CA THR A 17 -49.22 -13.85 -15.33
C THR A 17 -47.94 -14.63 -15.01
N ALA A 18 -47.89 -15.93 -15.31
CA ALA A 18 -46.70 -16.75 -15.11
C ALA A 18 -45.52 -16.27 -15.98
N ALA A 19 -45.77 -15.93 -17.25
CA ALA A 19 -44.76 -15.37 -18.14
C ALA A 19 -44.22 -14.04 -17.60
N PHE A 20 -45.10 -13.16 -17.11
CA PHE A 20 -44.70 -11.88 -16.51
C PHE A 20 -43.81 -12.08 -15.27
N VAL A 21 -44.18 -13.00 -14.37
CA VAL A 21 -43.37 -13.33 -13.18
C VAL A 21 -42.01 -13.89 -13.58
N ALA A 22 -41.95 -14.77 -14.59
CA ALA A 22 -40.68 -15.32 -15.07
C ALA A 22 -39.75 -14.22 -15.62
N ILE A 23 -40.28 -13.28 -16.42
CA ILE A 23 -39.53 -12.15 -16.94
C ILE A 23 -39.00 -11.27 -15.80
N LEU A 24 -39.84 -10.96 -14.80
CA LEU A 24 -39.41 -10.19 -13.63
C LEU A 24 -38.28 -10.89 -12.87
N HIS A 25 -38.36 -12.21 -12.72
CA HIS A 25 -37.34 -12.99 -12.01
C HIS A 25 -35.99 -12.96 -12.74
N VAL A 26 -36.00 -13.12 -14.07
CA VAL A 26 -34.78 -13.00 -14.90
C VAL A 26 -34.21 -11.59 -14.83
N HIS A 27 -35.07 -10.57 -14.89
CA HIS A 27 -34.65 -9.18 -14.80
C HIS A 27 -34.00 -8.86 -13.44
N MET A 28 -34.59 -9.34 -12.34
CA MET A 28 -34.01 -9.19 -10.99
C MET A 28 -32.65 -9.89 -10.87
N TRP A 29 -32.50 -11.07 -11.46
CA TRP A 29 -31.21 -11.75 -11.50
C TRP A 29 -30.16 -10.91 -12.24
N GLN A 30 -30.49 -10.45 -13.45
CA GLN A 30 -29.59 -9.65 -14.27
C GLN A 30 -29.18 -8.35 -13.57
N GLN A 31 -30.12 -7.66 -12.91
CA GLN A 31 -29.82 -6.45 -12.14
C GLN A 31 -28.85 -6.72 -11.00
N LYS A 32 -28.98 -7.86 -10.31
CA LYS A 32 -28.06 -8.24 -9.23
C LYS A 32 -26.66 -8.49 -9.77
N GLU A 33 -26.52 -9.21 -10.87
CA GLU A 33 -25.23 -9.47 -11.52
C GLU A 33 -24.58 -8.17 -12.00
N GLN A 34 -25.35 -7.28 -12.64
CA GLN A 34 -24.86 -5.97 -13.06
C GLN A 34 -24.40 -5.12 -11.87
N ALA A 35 -25.18 -5.08 -10.78
CA ALA A 35 -24.79 -4.36 -9.58
C ALA A 35 -23.50 -4.92 -8.97
N LEU A 36 -23.34 -6.25 -8.92
CA LEU A 36 -22.12 -6.89 -8.44
C LEU A 36 -20.91 -6.61 -9.34
N ALA A 37 -21.11 -6.62 -10.66
CA ALA A 37 -20.08 -6.26 -11.64
C ALA A 37 -19.61 -4.82 -11.44
N LEU A 38 -20.54 -3.86 -11.32
CA LEU A 38 -20.23 -2.46 -11.06
C LEU A 38 -19.48 -2.26 -9.74
N VAL A 39 -19.87 -2.95 -8.67
CA VAL A 39 -19.15 -2.90 -7.38
C VAL A 39 -17.74 -3.45 -7.51
N ARG A 40 -17.56 -4.54 -8.28
CA ARG A 40 -16.23 -5.14 -8.50
C ARG A 40 -15.33 -4.20 -9.31
N GLU A 41 -15.86 -3.61 -10.37
CA GLU A 41 -15.16 -2.64 -11.20
C GLU A 41 -14.73 -1.41 -10.39
N ARG A 42 -15.66 -0.82 -9.61
CA ARG A 42 -15.36 0.27 -8.68
C ARG A 42 -14.25 -0.08 -7.68
N LYS A 43 -14.28 -1.28 -7.10
CA LYS A 43 -13.23 -1.74 -6.18
C LYS A 43 -11.87 -1.84 -6.88
N GLN A 44 -11.85 -2.35 -8.10
CA GLN A 44 -10.63 -2.47 -8.89
C GLN A 44 -10.07 -1.10 -9.28
N GLU A 45 -10.92 -0.19 -9.74
CA GLU A 45 -10.53 1.20 -10.03
C GLU A 45 -9.93 1.88 -8.79
N GLN A 46 -10.59 1.76 -7.63
CA GLN A 46 -10.09 2.30 -6.37
C GLN A 46 -8.75 1.69 -5.97
N ALA A 47 -8.59 0.37 -6.11
CA ALA A 47 -7.33 -0.30 -5.80
C ALA A 47 -6.19 0.20 -6.71
N VAL A 48 -6.45 0.39 -8.01
CA VAL A 48 -5.46 0.93 -8.96
C VAL A 48 -5.09 2.37 -8.63
N LEU A 49 -6.08 3.22 -8.32
CA LEU A 49 -5.83 4.61 -7.94
C LEU A 49 -5.05 4.70 -6.63
N PHE A 50 -5.42 3.88 -5.64
CA PHE A 50 -4.70 3.78 -4.37
C PHE A 50 -3.25 3.34 -4.57
N GLN A 51 -3.02 2.29 -5.36
CA GLN A 51 -1.67 1.82 -5.67
C GLN A 51 -0.83 2.91 -6.35
N ARG A 52 -1.40 3.62 -7.32
CA ARG A 52 -0.72 4.74 -7.97
C ARG A 52 -0.36 5.86 -6.99
N ALA A 53 -1.28 6.20 -6.08
CA ALA A 53 -1.00 7.20 -5.04
C ALA A 53 0.16 6.76 -4.15
N VAL A 54 0.14 5.50 -3.68
CA VAL A 54 1.23 4.90 -2.89
C VAL A 54 2.55 4.89 -3.66
N ASP A 55 2.54 4.59 -4.96
CA ASP A 55 3.76 4.55 -5.77
C ASP A 55 4.37 5.93 -6.00
N VAL A 56 3.53 6.94 -6.21
CA VAL A 56 3.95 8.34 -6.36
C VAL A 56 4.52 8.87 -5.06
N LEU A 57 3.84 8.64 -3.93
CA LEU A 57 4.31 9.06 -2.61
C LEU A 57 5.62 8.36 -2.23
N GLY A 58 5.70 7.05 -2.42
CA GLY A 58 6.90 6.27 -2.14
C GLY A 58 8.05 6.50 -3.11
N LYS A 59 7.82 7.13 -4.28
CA LYS A 59 8.90 7.42 -5.24
C LYS A 59 9.94 8.36 -4.65
N SER A 60 9.52 9.40 -3.93
CA SER A 60 10.44 10.35 -3.31
C SER A 60 11.30 9.66 -2.25
N LEU A 61 10.71 8.81 -1.42
CA LEU A 61 11.42 8.02 -0.42
C LEU A 61 12.43 7.04 -1.04
N ARG A 62 12.09 6.41 -2.18
CA ARG A 62 13.04 5.56 -2.94
C ARG A 62 14.20 6.38 -3.51
N THR A 63 13.91 7.55 -4.05
CA THR A 63 14.96 8.45 -4.55
C THR A 63 15.89 8.87 -3.42
N TYR A 64 15.35 9.16 -2.23
CA TYR A 64 16.16 9.48 -1.05
C TYR A 64 17.14 8.35 -0.70
N ALA A 65 16.64 7.12 -0.53
CA ALA A 65 17.47 5.96 -0.21
C ALA A 65 18.52 5.72 -1.31
N TYR A 66 18.14 5.84 -2.58
CA TYR A 66 19.03 5.68 -3.72
C TYR A 66 20.15 6.73 -3.72
N ASP A 67 19.81 8.02 -3.71
CA ASP A 67 20.78 9.11 -3.86
C ASP A 67 21.82 9.09 -2.72
N TYR A 68 21.37 8.87 -1.49
CA TYR A 68 22.26 8.80 -0.32
C TYR A 68 23.12 7.52 -0.30
N SER A 69 22.65 6.42 -0.90
CA SER A 69 23.45 5.18 -0.97
C SER A 69 24.66 5.26 -1.92
N TYR A 70 24.61 6.14 -2.92
CA TYR A 70 25.71 6.35 -3.88
C TYR A 70 26.55 7.58 -3.57
N TRP A 71 26.19 8.35 -2.56
CA TRP A 71 26.89 9.59 -2.26
C TRP A 71 28.18 9.30 -1.50
N ASP A 72 29.32 9.66 -2.09
CA ASP A 72 30.64 9.39 -1.49
C ASP A 72 30.82 10.00 -0.08
N GLU A 73 30.16 11.13 0.21
CA GLU A 73 30.22 11.70 1.56
C GLU A 73 29.50 10.84 2.59
N MET A 74 28.45 10.09 2.22
CA MET A 74 27.85 9.09 3.12
C MET A 74 28.84 7.99 3.47
N LEU A 75 29.70 7.59 2.53
CA LEU A 75 30.75 6.61 2.81
C LEU A 75 31.78 7.18 3.80
N ASN A 76 32.16 8.46 3.65
CA ASN A 76 33.07 9.12 4.58
C ASN A 76 32.44 9.24 5.98
N PHE A 77 31.16 9.59 6.05
CA PHE A 77 30.39 9.67 7.29
C PHE A 77 30.28 8.33 8.01
N VAL A 78 30.02 7.24 7.28
CA VAL A 78 29.94 5.89 7.86
C VAL A 78 31.32 5.38 8.29
N LYS A 79 32.39 5.71 7.57
CA LYS A 79 33.75 5.28 7.90
C LYS A 79 34.43 6.13 8.97
N ALA A 80 33.85 7.27 9.35
CA ALA A 80 34.40 8.13 10.37
C ALA A 80 34.51 7.36 11.70
N PRO A 81 35.63 7.50 12.43
CA PRO A 81 35.83 6.79 13.70
C PRO A 81 34.88 7.28 14.80
N GLU A 82 34.41 8.52 14.70
CA GLU A 82 33.44 9.13 15.60
C GLU A 82 32.25 9.64 14.79
N LEU A 83 31.05 9.58 15.38
CA LEU A 83 29.82 10.04 14.74
C LEU A 83 29.82 11.57 14.63
N ASP A 84 29.91 12.09 13.41
CA ASP A 84 29.76 13.52 13.12
C ASP A 84 28.28 13.91 13.15
N GLN A 85 27.80 14.33 14.33
CA GLN A 85 26.41 14.71 14.54
C GLN A 85 25.99 15.94 13.74
N GLU A 86 26.91 16.90 13.54
CA GLU A 86 26.60 18.13 12.82
C GLU A 86 26.43 17.84 11.32
N TRP A 87 27.35 17.05 10.74
CA TRP A 87 27.21 16.61 9.35
C TRP A 87 25.93 15.80 9.15
N ALA A 88 25.62 14.85 10.06
CA ALA A 88 24.41 14.05 9.99
C ALA A 88 23.14 14.92 10.08
N TYR A 89 23.13 15.92 10.96
CA TYR A 89 22.01 16.85 11.06
C TYR A 89 21.83 17.67 9.79
N GLN A 90 22.92 18.29 9.29
CA GLN A 90 22.88 19.18 8.14
C GLN A 90 22.57 18.48 6.82
N ASN A 91 22.89 17.18 6.69
CA ASN A 91 22.74 16.45 5.44
C ASN A 91 21.64 15.40 5.48
N ILE A 92 21.46 14.67 6.58
CA ILE A 92 20.42 13.64 6.69
C ILE A 92 19.14 14.25 7.28
N THR A 93 19.20 14.85 8.46
CA THR A 93 17.99 15.30 9.18
C THR A 93 17.24 16.41 8.45
N THR A 94 17.96 17.43 7.98
CA THR A 94 17.37 18.59 7.27
C THR A 94 16.79 18.24 5.91
N SER A 95 17.24 17.15 5.28
CA SER A 95 16.77 16.72 3.95
C SER A 95 15.52 15.84 4.01
N LEU A 96 15.20 15.23 5.16
CA LEU A 96 14.00 14.39 5.31
C LEU A 96 12.70 15.06 4.86
N PRO A 97 12.38 16.32 5.25
CA PRO A 97 11.16 16.99 4.79
C PRO A 97 11.09 17.16 3.28
N THR A 98 12.23 17.38 2.61
CA THR A 98 12.31 17.53 1.14
C THR A 98 11.86 16.26 0.43
N TYR A 99 12.13 15.09 1.01
CA TYR A 99 11.73 13.80 0.45
C TYR A 99 10.43 13.25 1.05
N GLY A 100 9.77 13.99 1.94
CA GLY A 100 8.59 13.52 2.68
C GLY A 100 8.89 12.35 3.62
N ALA A 101 10.16 12.14 3.96
CA ALA A 101 10.58 11.13 4.91
C ALA A 101 10.39 11.66 6.34
N GLN A 102 10.05 10.77 7.27
CA GLN A 102 9.91 11.11 8.68
C GLN A 102 11.08 10.57 9.50
N TYR A 103 11.73 9.52 9.01
CA TYR A 103 12.78 8.80 9.73
C TYR A 103 13.89 8.40 8.77
N ALA A 104 15.11 8.32 9.30
CA ALA A 104 16.24 7.69 8.64
C ALA A 104 17.03 6.85 9.63
N TRP A 105 17.51 5.71 9.15
CA TRP A 105 18.45 4.85 9.86
C TRP A 105 19.62 4.54 8.94
N VAL A 106 20.82 4.62 9.49
CA VAL A 106 22.07 4.24 8.83
C VAL A 106 22.67 3.12 9.65
N TYR A 107 22.91 1.98 9.01
CA TYR A 107 23.51 0.79 9.62
C TYR A 107 24.89 0.53 9.05
N TYR A 108 25.75 -0.04 9.87
CA TYR A 108 26.96 -0.69 9.40
C TYR A 108 26.65 -2.02 8.70
N THR A 109 27.64 -2.56 7.99
CA THR A 109 27.51 -3.84 7.27
C THR A 109 27.33 -5.05 8.18
N ASP A 110 27.66 -4.94 9.47
CA ASP A 110 27.38 -5.94 10.51
C ASP A 110 25.98 -5.79 11.13
N TYR A 111 25.17 -4.88 10.59
CA TYR A 111 23.83 -4.50 11.04
C TYR A 111 23.77 -3.84 12.41
N SER A 112 24.89 -3.32 12.92
CA SER A 112 24.86 -2.40 14.06
C SER A 112 24.41 -1.00 13.61
N LEU A 113 23.63 -0.32 14.46
CA LEU A 113 23.10 1.00 14.18
C LEU A 113 24.21 2.07 14.28
N HIS A 114 24.45 2.82 13.21
CA HIS A 114 25.38 3.96 13.19
C HIS A 114 24.68 5.26 13.54
N PHE A 115 23.53 5.51 12.91
CA PHE A 115 22.77 6.74 13.09
C PHE A 115 21.27 6.49 12.92
N ALA A 116 20.46 7.14 13.75
CA ALA A 116 19.01 7.14 13.62
C ALA A 116 18.47 8.54 13.92
N VAL A 117 17.48 8.97 13.15
CA VAL A 117 16.77 10.22 13.40
C VAL A 117 15.30 10.10 13.00
N GLY A 118 14.44 10.81 13.74
CA GLY A 118 13.02 10.96 13.45
C GLY A 118 12.56 12.41 13.59
N LEU A 119 11.67 12.84 12.71
CA LEU A 119 11.02 14.14 12.77
C LEU A 119 9.76 14.06 13.66
N GLY A 120 9.68 14.89 14.70
CA GLY A 120 8.49 15.04 15.55
C GLY A 120 8.65 14.52 16.99
N SER A 121 7.63 14.76 17.82
CA SER A 121 7.64 14.42 19.25
C SER A 121 7.49 12.91 19.52
N ASP A 122 6.83 12.18 18.61
CA ASP A 122 6.70 10.72 18.64
C ASP A 122 7.85 10.02 17.90
N SER A 123 9.04 10.63 17.92
CA SER A 123 10.21 10.10 17.22
C SER A 123 10.49 8.67 17.68
N ILE A 124 10.45 7.73 16.75
CA ILE A 124 11.00 6.39 16.94
C ILE A 124 12.50 6.58 17.17
N GLN A 125 12.91 6.59 18.43
CA GLN A 125 14.31 6.57 18.83
C GLN A 125 14.76 5.10 18.92
N GLY A 126 15.91 4.81 18.30
CA GLY A 126 16.51 3.48 18.32
C GLY A 126 16.35 2.72 17.01
N ASP A 127 16.42 1.39 17.10
CA ASP A 127 16.48 0.51 15.96
C ASP A 127 15.24 0.58 15.06
N LEU A 128 15.43 0.15 13.82
CA LEU A 128 14.38 -0.02 12.84
C LEU A 128 13.34 -0.99 13.43
N PRO A 129 12.02 -0.73 13.29
CA PRO A 129 10.98 -1.50 13.96
C PRO A 129 10.70 -2.85 13.26
N ILE A 130 11.76 -3.56 12.87
CA ILE A 130 11.74 -4.91 12.33
C ILE A 130 12.81 -5.77 13.01
N PRO A 131 12.62 -7.09 13.12
CA PRO A 131 13.65 -7.98 13.61
C PRO A 131 14.92 -7.92 12.75
N LEU A 132 16.08 -8.06 13.39
CA LEU A 132 17.38 -8.06 12.72
C LEU A 132 17.49 -9.12 11.61
N ASP A 133 16.92 -10.30 11.83
CA ASP A 133 16.92 -11.38 10.83
C ASP A 133 16.10 -11.01 9.58
N SER A 134 15.02 -10.23 9.76
CA SER A 134 14.25 -9.71 8.63
C SER A 134 15.04 -8.66 7.85
N LEU A 135 15.75 -7.75 8.55
CA LEU A 135 16.64 -6.77 7.90
C LEU A 135 17.75 -7.46 7.09
N LYS A 136 18.36 -8.51 7.64
CA LYS A 136 19.35 -9.35 6.96
C LYS A 136 18.78 -9.98 5.70
N LEU A 137 17.62 -10.62 5.81
CA LEU A 137 16.98 -11.28 4.66
C LEU A 137 16.62 -10.28 3.55
N LEU A 138 16.09 -9.11 3.90
CA LEU A 138 15.69 -8.07 2.95
C LEU A 138 16.88 -7.56 2.15
N THR A 139 17.96 -7.18 2.84
CA THR A 139 19.19 -6.64 2.22
C THR A 139 19.94 -7.67 1.37
N GLN A 140 19.74 -8.97 1.61
CA GLN A 140 20.30 -10.04 0.78
C GLN A 140 19.48 -10.35 -0.47
N THR A 141 18.16 -10.09 -0.42
CA THR A 141 17.24 -10.46 -1.52
C THR A 141 17.10 -9.33 -2.53
N GLU A 142 16.99 -8.09 -2.05
CA GLU A 142 16.80 -6.92 -2.89
C GLU A 142 17.77 -5.81 -2.48
N ARG A 143 18.33 -5.13 -3.49
CA ARG A 143 19.25 -4.00 -3.26
C ARG A 143 18.51 -2.76 -2.72
N PHE A 144 17.32 -2.47 -3.25
CA PHE A 144 16.50 -1.34 -2.83
C PHE A 144 15.16 -1.83 -2.27
N PRO A 145 15.16 -2.50 -1.09
CA PRO A 145 13.95 -3.10 -0.55
C PRO A 145 12.92 -2.02 -0.23
N ARG A 146 11.65 -2.29 -0.55
CA ARG A 146 10.52 -1.44 -0.19
C ARG A 146 9.51 -2.28 0.60
N ILE A 147 9.34 -1.94 1.86
CA ILE A 147 8.46 -2.70 2.77
C ILE A 147 7.47 -1.78 3.47
N PHE A 148 6.39 -2.38 3.96
CA PHE A 148 5.44 -1.72 4.84
C PHE A 148 5.41 -2.43 6.19
N VAL A 149 5.62 -1.69 7.26
CA VAL A 149 5.68 -2.22 8.62
C VAL A 149 4.63 -1.53 9.47
N ARG A 150 3.81 -2.32 10.15
CA ARG A 150 2.82 -1.78 11.09
C ARG A 150 3.45 -1.68 12.47
N VAL A 151 3.59 -0.47 12.96
CA VAL A 151 4.07 -0.18 14.32
C VAL A 151 2.89 0.37 15.12
N GLN A 152 2.40 -0.40 16.09
CA GLN A 152 1.19 -0.10 16.85
C GLN A 152 -0.02 0.17 15.94
N LYS A 153 -0.43 1.44 15.78
CA LYS A 153 -1.56 1.88 14.95
C LYS A 153 -1.13 2.58 13.65
N VAL A 154 0.17 2.75 13.42
CA VAL A 154 0.73 3.45 12.26
C VAL A 154 1.28 2.43 11.27
N LEU A 155 1.10 2.70 9.97
CA LEU A 155 1.75 1.96 8.89
C LEU A 155 2.91 2.80 8.37
N LEU A 156 4.12 2.27 8.48
CA LEU A 156 5.34 2.90 7.98
C LEU A 156 5.71 2.28 6.64
N GLU A 157 6.02 3.11 5.66
CA GLU A 157 6.74 2.71 4.45
C GLU A 157 8.24 2.88 4.72
N ILE A 158 9.02 1.83 4.48
CA ILE A 158 10.48 1.83 4.67
C ILE A 158 11.11 1.46 3.34
N CYS A 159 12.02 2.29 2.86
CA CYS A 159 12.85 2.04 1.70
C CYS A 159 14.31 1.91 2.14
N GLY A 160 14.98 0.83 1.73
CA GLY A 160 16.41 0.61 1.93
C GLY A 160 17.21 0.77 0.64
N ALA A 161 18.53 0.67 0.77
CA ALA A 161 19.51 0.71 -0.31
C ALA A 161 20.78 -0.09 0.06
#